data_AF-A0A9D2PH45-F1
#
_entry.id   AF-A0A9D2PH45-F1
#
_cell.length_a   1.000
_cell.length_b   1.000
_cell.length_c   1.000
_cell.angle_alpha   90.00
_cell.angle_beta   90.00
_cell.angle_gamma   90.00
#
_symmetry.space_group_name_H-M   'P 1'
#
loop_
_entity.id
_entity.type
_entity.pdbx_description
1 polymer ?
#
loop_
_entity_poly.entity_id
_entity_poly.type
_entity_poly.pdbx_seq_one_letter_code
_entity_poly.pdbx_strand_id
1 'polypeptide(L)'
;MTVFDILTELQEKAFHDEKIRQELLETRQAEEPLFAFCKKCQELGYELYPMELVNAGEEFYASMKRSTNGGGENSPKLEGEDDLYELFFAAIEEKE
;
A
#
# COMPACT_ATOMS: atom_id res chain seq x y z
N MET A 1 -8.89 -11.64 -4.65
CA MET A 1 -8.96 -10.17 -4.45
C MET A 1 -7.72 -9.59 -5.10
N THR A 2 -7.80 -8.41 -5.69
CA THR A 2 -6.59 -7.69 -6.15
C THR A 2 -5.86 -7.10 -4.95
N VAL A 3 -4.60 -6.69 -5.13
CA VAL A 3 -3.84 -5.95 -4.10
C VAL A 3 -4.61 -4.70 -3.65
N PHE A 4 -5.22 -3.96 -4.58
CA PHE A 4 -6.03 -2.78 -4.28
C PHE A 4 -7.25 -3.10 -3.42
N ASP A 5 -7.96 -4.18 -3.71
CA ASP A 5 -9.12 -4.61 -2.92
C ASP A 5 -8.67 -4.96 -1.48
N ILE A 6 -7.56 -5.68 -1.35
CA ILE A 6 -7.00 -6.07 -0.05
C ILE A 6 -6.62 -4.83 0.78
N LEU A 7 -5.89 -3.88 0.18
CA LEU A 7 -5.47 -2.67 0.87
C LEU A 7 -6.67 -1.81 1.28
N THR A 8 -7.69 -1.71 0.43
CA THR A 8 -8.92 -0.96 0.74
C THR A 8 -9.68 -1.60 1.90
N GLU A 9 -9.85 -2.92 1.90
CA GLU A 9 -10.50 -3.62 3.01
C GLU A 9 -9.70 -3.50 4.32
N LEU A 10 -8.38 -3.62 4.25
CA LEU A 10 -7.49 -3.46 5.41
C LEU A 10 -7.56 -2.04 5.97
N GLN A 11 -7.64 -1.03 5.10
CA GLN A 11 -7.77 0.37 5.50
C GLN A 11 -9.10 0.60 6.22
N GLU A 12 -10.21 0.13 5.66
CA GLU A 12 -11.53 0.20 6.31
C GLU A 12 -11.51 -0.53 7.67
N LYS A 13 -10.87 -1.70 7.75
CA LYS A 13 -10.68 -2.40 9.02
C LYS A 13 -9.88 -1.58 10.02
N ALA A 14 -8.74 -1.01 9.63
CA ALA A 14 -7.92 -0.16 10.48
C ALA A 14 -8.68 1.11 10.92
N PHE A 15 -9.58 1.62 10.09
CA PHE A 15 -10.45 2.72 10.45
C PHE A 15 -11.51 2.32 11.50
N HIS A 16 -11.99 1.09 11.50
CA HIS A 16 -13.04 0.67 12.44
C HIS A 16 -12.52 -0.09 13.67
N ASP A 17 -11.29 -0.59 13.64
CA ASP A 17 -10.66 -1.35 14.71
C ASP A 17 -9.27 -0.79 15.03
N GLU A 18 -9.19 -0.06 16.13
CA GLU A 18 -7.98 0.57 16.62
C GLU A 18 -6.87 -0.45 16.96
N LYS A 19 -7.24 -1.68 17.34
CA LYS A 19 -6.25 -2.73 17.62
C LYS A 19 -5.59 -3.19 16.32
N ILE A 20 -6.39 -3.42 15.27
CA ILE A 20 -5.85 -3.79 13.95
C ILE A 20 -4.97 -2.66 13.41
N ARG A 21 -5.42 -1.41 13.54
CA ARG A 21 -4.63 -0.24 13.14
C ARG A 21 -3.26 -0.21 13.84
N GLN A 22 -3.23 -0.36 15.16
CA GLN A 22 -1.99 -0.36 15.92
C GLN A 22 -1.07 -1.52 15.51
N GLU A 23 -1.60 -2.74 15.37
CA GLU A 23 -0.81 -3.90 14.91
C GLU A 23 -0.20 -3.69 13.52
N LEU A 24 -0.90 -2.99 12.62
CA LEU A 24 -0.37 -2.64 11.30
C LEU A 24 0.69 -1.52 11.40
N LEU A 25 0.45 -0.46 12.19
CA LEU A 25 1.42 0.62 12.41
C LEU A 25 2.73 0.11 13.04
N GLU A 26 2.65 -0.85 13.95
CA GLU A 26 3.82 -1.46 14.59
C GLU A 26 4.74 -2.17 13.60
N THR A 27 4.24 -2.66 12.46
CA THR A 27 5.09 -3.33 11.46
C THR A 27 6.12 -2.38 10.85
N ARG A 28 5.89 -1.06 10.87
CA ARG A 28 6.87 -0.05 10.43
C ARG A 28 8.17 -0.06 11.23
N GLN A 29 8.15 -0.60 12.46
CA GLN A 29 9.31 -0.63 13.34
C GLN A 29 10.17 -1.90 13.17
N ALA A 30 9.76 -2.83 12.30
CA ALA A 30 10.52 -4.05 12.02
C ALA A 30 11.78 -3.76 11.20
N GLU A 31 12.76 -4.68 11.25
CA GLU A 31 13.95 -4.63 10.39
C GLU A 31 13.59 -4.69 8.90
N GLU A 32 12.53 -5.43 8.56
CA GLU A 32 11.97 -5.54 7.21
C GLU A 32 10.47 -5.15 7.23
N PRO A 33 10.13 -3.84 7.19
CA PRO A 33 8.76 -3.35 7.38
C PRO A 33 7.74 -3.91 6.39
N LEU A 34 8.08 -3.93 5.10
CA LEU A 34 7.23 -4.47 4.04
C LEU A 34 6.89 -5.96 4.27
N PHE A 35 7.89 -6.75 4.68
CA PHE A 35 7.70 -8.16 4.96
C PHE A 35 6.84 -8.36 6.22
N ALA A 36 7.11 -7.60 7.28
CA ALA A 36 6.32 -7.64 8.51
C ALA A 36 4.86 -7.26 8.27
N PHE A 37 4.60 -6.24 7.45
CA PHE A 37 3.27 -5.83 7.02
C PHE A 37 2.55 -6.94 6.25
N CYS A 38 3.16 -7.50 5.20
CA CYS A 38 2.55 -8.58 4.43
C CYS A 38 2.24 -9.81 5.30
N LYS A 39 3.15 -10.15 6.22
CA LYS A 39 2.92 -11.22 7.20
C LYS A 39 1.74 -10.91 8.12
N LYS A 40 1.62 -9.69 8.63
CA LYS A 40 0.48 -9.26 9.44
C LYS A 40 -0.83 -9.33 8.64
N CYS A 41 -0.83 -8.94 7.37
CA CYS A 41 -1.98 -9.10 6.48
C CYS A 41 -2.39 -10.58 6.34
N GLN A 42 -1.44 -11.49 6.20
CA GLN A 42 -1.69 -12.94 6.14
C GLN A 42 -2.27 -13.49 7.44
N GLU A 43 -1.79 -13.02 8.60
CA GLU A 43 -2.37 -13.37 9.90
C GLU A 43 -3.84 -12.90 10.03
N LEU A 44 -4.19 -11.80 9.35
CA LEU A 44 -5.57 -11.28 9.25
C LEU A 44 -6.41 -11.97 8.17
N GLY A 45 -5.86 -12.95 7.45
CA GLY A 45 -6.55 -13.73 6.42
C GLY A 45 -6.41 -13.21 4.99
N TYR A 46 -5.52 -12.24 4.76
CA TYR A 46 -5.25 -11.67 3.44
C TYR A 46 -4.01 -12.30 2.81
N GLU A 47 -4.20 -12.97 1.67
CA GLU A 47 -3.10 -13.48 0.85
C GLU A 47 -2.47 -12.32 0.09
N LEU A 48 -1.51 -11.64 0.74
CA LEU A 48 -0.75 -10.53 0.19
C LEU A 48 0.75 -10.81 0.37
N TYR A 49 1.52 -10.71 -0.71
CA TYR A 49 2.97 -10.91 -0.69
C TYR A 49 3.74 -9.64 -1.09
N PRO A 50 4.98 -9.44 -0.60
CA PRO A 50 5.78 -8.24 -0.91
C PRO A 50 5.93 -7.96 -2.41
N MET A 51 6.21 -9.00 -3.21
CA MET A 51 6.37 -8.85 -4.66
C MET A 51 5.08 -8.41 -5.35
N GLU A 52 3.92 -8.87 -4.88
CA GLU A 52 2.63 -8.45 -5.44
C GLU A 52 2.34 -6.99 -5.12
N LEU A 53 2.66 -6.55 -3.90
CA LEU A 53 2.47 -5.16 -3.48
C LEU A 53 3.37 -4.21 -4.28
N VAL A 54 4.64 -4.57 -4.46
CA VAL A 54 5.60 -3.79 -5.27
C VAL A 54 5.14 -3.72 -6.73
N ASN A 55 4.81 -4.86 -7.33
CA ASN A 55 4.36 -4.91 -8.73
C ASN A 55 3.08 -4.10 -8.95
N ALA A 56 2.12 -4.17 -8.02
CA ALA A 56 0.87 -3.43 -8.12
C ALA A 56 1.09 -1.91 -8.12
N GLY A 57 2.05 -1.40 -7.34
CA GLY A 57 2.44 0.02 -7.36
C GLY A 57 3.04 0.45 -8.69
N GLU A 58 3.96 -0.36 -9.23
CA GLU A 58 4.56 -0.10 -10.54
C GLU A 58 3.53 -0.13 -11.68
N GLU A 59 2.61 -1.09 -11.67
CA GLU A 59 1.55 -1.22 -12.67
C GLU A 59 0.59 -0.03 -12.64
N PHE A 60 0.20 0.42 -11.44
CA PHE A 60 -0.67 1.58 -11.26
C PHE A 60 -0.01 2.84 -11.81
N TYR A 61 1.26 3.08 -11.45
CA TYR A 61 2.02 4.21 -11.96
C TYR A 61 2.22 4.17 -13.47
N ALA A 62 2.56 3.02 -14.03
CA ALA A 62 2.74 2.84 -15.47
C ALA A 62 1.44 3.08 -16.25
N SER A 63 0.29 2.66 -15.70
CA SER A 63 -1.03 2.90 -16.30
C SER A 63 -1.38 4.39 -16.33
N MET A 64 -1.12 5.12 -15.23
CA MET A 64 -1.32 6.58 -15.16
C MET A 64 -0.46 7.32 -16.19
N LYS A 65 0.81 6.92 -16.37
CA LYS A 65 1.71 7.53 -17.38
C LYS A 65 1.29 7.26 -18.82
N ARG A 66 0.69 6.11 -19.11
CA ARG A 66 0.23 5.74 -20.46
C ARG A 66 -1.11 6.39 -20.85
N SER A 67 -1.87 6.93 -19.89
CA SER A 67 -3.21 7.48 -20.13
C SER A 67 -3.25 8.89 -20.73
N THR A 68 -2.11 9.53 -21.03
CA THR A 68 -2.09 10.78 -21.79
C THR A 68 -1.47 10.56 -23.17
N ASN A 69 -2.27 10.89 -24.18
CA ASN A 69 -1.87 10.94 -25.58
C ASN A 69 -0.76 11.99 -25.79
N GLY A 70 0.49 11.60 -25.58
CA GLY A 70 1.65 12.20 -26.24
C GLY A 70 2.48 13.23 -25.45
N GLY A 71 2.75 13.02 -24.15
CA GLY A 71 3.67 13.94 -23.45
C GLY A 71 4.21 13.54 -22.08
N GLY A 72 4.05 12.28 -21.63
CA GLY A 72 4.39 11.86 -20.26
C GLY A 72 5.87 11.71 -19.92
N GLU A 73 6.79 12.04 -20.83
CA GLU A 73 8.23 11.85 -20.64
C GLU A 73 8.86 12.84 -19.63
N ASN A 74 8.12 13.89 -19.20
CA ASN A 74 8.62 14.95 -18.33
C ASN A 74 7.83 15.14 -17.02
N SER A 75 7.00 14.19 -16.59
CA SER A 75 6.41 14.28 -15.26
C SER A 75 7.49 13.93 -14.22
N PRO A 76 7.91 14.88 -13.36
CA PRO A 76 8.83 14.55 -12.27
C PRO A 76 8.20 13.42 -11.45
N LYS A 77 8.97 12.35 -11.19
CA LYS A 77 8.58 11.36 -10.18
C LYS A 77 8.52 12.11 -8.85
N LEU A 78 7.33 12.30 -8.29
CA LEU A 78 7.24 12.62 -6.87
C LEU A 78 7.59 11.32 -6.14
N GLU A 79 8.60 11.40 -5.27
CA GLU A 79 9.13 10.25 -4.52
C GLU A 79 8.00 9.70 -3.63
N GLY A 80 7.52 8.47 -3.90
CA GLY A 80 6.50 7.78 -3.10
C GLY A 80 5.09 7.65 -3.71
N GLU A 81 4.77 8.28 -4.86
CA GLU A 81 3.44 8.11 -5.49
C GLU A 81 3.23 6.73 -6.14
N ASP A 82 4.31 5.99 -6.39
CA ASP A 82 4.31 4.61 -6.88
C ASP A 82 4.32 3.56 -5.76
N ASP A 83 4.39 4.00 -4.50
CA ASP A 83 4.50 3.11 -3.35
C ASP A 83 3.14 2.95 -2.64
N LEU A 84 2.40 1.91 -3.03
CA LEU A 84 1.12 1.57 -2.40
C LEU A 84 1.24 1.26 -0.90
N TYR A 85 2.41 0.82 -0.45
CA TYR A 85 2.67 0.57 0.96
C TYR A 85 2.74 1.89 1.72
N GLU A 86 3.49 2.88 1.25
CA GLU A 86 3.54 4.20 1.89
C GLU A 86 2.20 4.94 1.82
N LEU A 87 1.47 4.83 0.70
CA LEU A 87 0.13 5.40 0.54
C LEU A 87 -0.88 4.80 1.55
N PHE A 88 -0.82 3.49 1.77
CA PHE A 88 -1.65 2.81 2.76
C PHE A 88 -1.39 3.36 4.17
N PHE A 89 -0.11 3.49 4.55
CA PHE A 89 0.27 3.97 5.87
C PHE A 89 -0.13 5.43 6.10
N ALA A 90 0.10 6.31 5.12
CA ALA A 90 -0.35 7.70 5.19
C ALA A 90 -1.86 7.78 5.51
N ALA A 91 -2.67 6.98 4.83
CA ALA A 91 -4.11 7.01 5.00
C ALA A 91 -4.58 6.54 6.39
N ILE A 92 -3.92 5.56 7.02
CA ILE A 92 -4.28 5.09 8.37
C ILE A 92 -3.64 5.92 9.50
N GLU A 93 -2.61 6.70 9.19
CA GLU A 93 -1.97 7.65 10.11
C GLU A 93 -2.72 8.98 10.19
N GLU A 94 -3.25 9.50 9.07
CA GLU A 94 -4.05 10.73 9.00
C GLU A 94 -5.40 10.66 9.74
N LYS A 95 -5.78 9.47 10.19
CA LYS A 95 -6.98 9.28 11.01
C LYS A 95 -6.76 9.79 12.44
N GLU A 96 -6.87 11.10 12.62
CA GLU A 96 -7.05 11.76 13.94
C GLU A 96 -8.47 11.54 14.50
#